data_AF-A0A7J8SH42-F1
#
_entry.id   AF-A0A7J8SH42-F1
#
_cell.length_a   1.000
_cell.length_b   1.000
_cell.length_c   1.000
_cell.angle_alpha   90.00
_cell.angle_beta   90.00
_cell.angle_gamma   90.00
#
_symmetry.space_group_name_H-M   'P 1'
#
loop_
_entity.id
_entity.type
_entity.pdbx_description
1 polymer ?
#
loop_
_entity_poly.entity_id
_entity_poly.type
_entity_poly.pdbx_seq_one_letter_code
_entity_poly.pdbx_strand_id
1 'polypeptide(L)'
;MDLYVFATPYRVTWDYYFLSREHTLEIKEWQDKAEYEYVKNRGISIFLMQAGMLGTLQALWDVFPLFTNTGWGENSNIGFLEKHMGATFEERPQPWFTNISVDDVHSGDFLAISKIRGRWGGFETLEKWVSGAYAGHTAVCLKDSEGKLWIGESGHENEKGEDIIAIVPWDEWWDFELNKDDSNPHIAYLPLHPDVRAKFNETAAWEYALSMAGKPYGYHNMIFSWIDTIGGNYPPPLDAHLVASVMTVWSKIQPEYAANMWNEALNKRLGTQGLNLSDILVETEKRGSSFDELLTIPEQDNWIYSDGKSTSCIAFVLELYKEAGLFDPIADSIQVTEFTIKDAYSLKFFENDSSRLPKWCNDADNVKLPYCQIKGKYRMELPGYNSMDPYVHMNERCPSMPPKYFRPQNC
;
A
#
# COMPACT_ATOMS: atom_id res chain seq x y z
N MET A 1 -10.49 24.31 -21.75
CA MET A 1 -9.20 23.99 -22.39
C MET A 1 -8.89 22.58 -21.95
N ASP A 2 -9.05 21.68 -22.89
CA ASP A 2 -9.01 20.25 -22.67
C ASP A 2 -7.58 19.81 -22.91
N LEU A 3 -7.02 19.04 -21.98
CA LEU A 3 -5.69 18.48 -22.13
C LEU A 3 -5.87 17.03 -22.57
N TYR A 4 -5.29 16.69 -23.71
CA TYR A 4 -5.29 15.34 -24.25
C TYR A 4 -3.90 14.75 -24.11
N VAL A 5 -3.82 13.57 -23.52
CA VAL A 5 -2.60 12.77 -23.49
C VAL A 5 -2.73 11.69 -24.56
N PHE A 6 -1.72 11.58 -25.40
CA PHE A 6 -1.64 10.60 -26.48
C PHE A 6 -0.51 9.64 -26.16
N ALA A 7 -0.84 8.36 -26.04
CA ALA A 7 0.11 7.34 -25.65
C ALA A 7 0.14 6.17 -26.66
N THR A 8 1.34 5.64 -26.83
CA THR A 8 1.63 4.31 -27.35
C THR A 8 2.44 3.58 -26.27
N PRO A 9 2.64 2.25 -26.37
CA PRO A 9 3.61 1.54 -25.54
C PRO A 9 5.03 2.13 -25.60
N TYR A 10 5.33 2.92 -26.64
CA TYR A 10 6.65 3.48 -26.91
C TYR A 10 6.75 4.95 -26.55
N ARG A 11 5.67 5.74 -26.52
CA ARG A 11 5.72 7.18 -26.23
C ARG A 11 4.50 7.68 -25.48
N VAL A 12 4.70 8.79 -24.79
CA VAL A 12 3.62 9.65 -24.30
C VAL A 12 3.89 11.07 -24.78
N THR A 13 2.89 11.72 -25.35
CA THR A 13 2.87 13.14 -25.67
C THR A 13 1.54 13.74 -25.23
N TRP A 14 1.43 15.06 -25.20
CA TRP A 14 0.16 15.72 -24.89
C TRP A 14 -0.04 16.92 -25.80
N ASP A 15 -1.30 17.30 -25.96
CA ASP A 15 -1.71 18.53 -26.66
C ASP A 15 -2.94 19.11 -25.96
N TYR A 16 -3.21 20.39 -26.18
CA TYR A 16 -4.33 21.09 -25.54
C TYR A 16 -5.22 21.81 -26.56
N TYR A 17 -6.52 21.69 -26.35
CA TYR A 17 -7.52 22.24 -27.26
C TYR A 17 -8.51 23.15 -26.55
N PHE A 18 -8.73 24.34 -27.12
CA PHE A 18 -9.64 25.35 -26.56
C PHE A 18 -11.06 25.28 -27.09
N LEU A 19 -11.25 24.67 -28.26
CA LEU A 19 -12.51 24.68 -29.00
C LEU A 19 -12.88 23.24 -29.37
N SER A 20 -14.16 22.88 -29.24
CA SER A 20 -14.69 21.60 -29.70
C SER A 20 -14.85 21.60 -31.23
N ARG A 21 -13.73 21.42 -31.94
CA ARG A 21 -13.65 21.32 -33.41
C ARG A 21 -12.64 20.25 -33.80
N GLU A 22 -12.48 20.02 -35.09
CA GLU A 22 -11.45 19.13 -35.61
C GLU A 22 -10.05 19.70 -35.28
N HIS A 23 -9.19 18.84 -34.74
CA HIS A 23 -7.79 19.13 -34.45
C HIS A 23 -6.91 18.03 -35.03
N THR A 24 -5.67 18.37 -35.36
CA THR A 24 -4.68 17.44 -35.89
C THR A 24 -3.48 17.39 -34.95
N LEU A 25 -3.21 16.21 -34.39
CA LEU A 25 -1.93 15.92 -33.75
C LEU A 25 -0.95 15.43 -34.81
N GLU A 26 0.18 16.12 -34.98
CA GLU A 26 1.24 15.71 -35.90
C GLU A 26 2.38 15.02 -35.15
N ILE A 27 2.61 13.74 -35.45
CA ILE A 27 3.79 13.01 -35.00
C ILE A 27 4.81 13.01 -36.13
N LYS A 28 5.86 13.83 -35.97
CA LYS A 28 6.88 14.06 -37.00
C LYS A 28 7.66 12.80 -37.36
N GLU A 29 7.96 11.98 -36.36
CA GLU A 29 8.70 10.74 -36.52
C GLU A 29 8.30 9.74 -35.44
N TRP A 30 8.17 8.47 -35.85
CA TRP A 30 7.98 7.34 -34.95
C TRP A 30 9.33 6.98 -34.32
N GLN A 31 9.32 6.58 -33.06
CA GLN A 31 10.53 6.31 -32.29
C GLN A 31 11.34 5.19 -32.94
N ASP A 32 10.65 4.17 -33.43
CA ASP A 32 11.22 3.07 -34.20
C ASP A 32 10.14 2.40 -35.07
N LYS A 33 10.56 1.35 -35.77
CA LYS A 33 9.66 0.53 -36.61
C LYS A 33 8.58 -0.18 -35.79
N ALA A 34 8.86 -0.51 -34.53
CA ALA A 34 7.91 -1.23 -33.68
C ALA A 34 6.73 -0.31 -33.30
N GLU A 35 7.02 0.95 -32.94
CA GLU A 35 5.98 1.96 -32.73
C GLU A 35 5.14 2.19 -33.98
N TYR A 36 5.78 2.31 -35.15
CA TYR A 36 5.07 2.51 -36.41
C TYR A 36 4.10 1.35 -36.72
N GLU A 37 4.56 0.11 -36.60
CA GLU A 37 3.72 -1.06 -36.84
C GLU A 37 2.62 -1.20 -35.77
N TYR A 38 2.90 -0.85 -34.51
CA TYR A 38 1.88 -0.80 -33.47
C TYR A 38 0.77 0.18 -33.84
N VAL A 39 1.12 1.44 -34.12
CA VAL A 39 0.13 2.49 -34.44
C VAL A 39 -0.66 2.15 -35.69
N LYS A 40 -0.02 1.57 -36.71
CA LYS A 40 -0.70 1.15 -37.94
C LYS A 40 -1.76 0.08 -37.72
N ASN A 41 -1.53 -0.85 -36.78
CA ASN A 41 -2.44 -1.97 -36.53
C ASN A 41 -3.42 -1.69 -35.38
N ARG A 42 -3.08 -0.79 -34.45
CA ARG A 42 -3.80 -0.60 -33.18
C ARG A 42 -4.25 0.84 -32.90
N GLY A 43 -3.66 1.83 -33.58
CA GLY A 43 -3.92 3.25 -33.31
C GLY A 43 -3.11 3.80 -32.13
N ILE A 44 -3.55 4.95 -31.62
CA ILE A 44 -2.95 5.68 -30.49
C ILE A 44 -4.00 5.76 -29.39
N SER A 45 -3.60 5.49 -28.15
CA SER A 45 -4.47 5.70 -26.99
C SER A 45 -4.59 7.18 -26.71
N ILE A 46 -5.82 7.68 -26.58
CA ILE A 46 -6.11 9.10 -26.36
C ILE A 46 -6.86 9.24 -25.04
N PHE A 47 -6.24 9.94 -24.08
CA PHE A 47 -6.83 10.25 -22.79
C PHE A 47 -7.24 11.71 -22.77
N LEU A 48 -8.52 11.95 -22.55
CA LEU A 48 -8.98 13.27 -22.16
C LEU A 48 -8.79 13.42 -20.66
N MET A 49 -7.90 14.32 -20.25
CA MET A 49 -7.87 14.82 -18.89
C MET A 49 -9.14 15.64 -18.68
N GLN A 50 -10.21 15.02 -18.17
CA GLN A 50 -11.54 15.64 -18.04
C GLN A 50 -11.52 16.96 -17.27
N ALA A 51 -10.52 17.17 -16.42
CA ALA A 51 -10.32 18.39 -15.66
C ALA A 51 -9.72 19.55 -16.50
N GLY A 52 -9.22 19.27 -17.71
CA GLY A 52 -8.44 20.22 -18.52
C GLY A 52 -7.10 20.60 -17.88
N MET A 53 -6.34 21.51 -18.49
CA MET A 53 -5.07 21.97 -17.88
C MET A 53 -5.29 22.71 -16.56
N LEU A 54 -6.38 23.46 -16.43
CA LEU A 54 -6.75 24.15 -15.19
C LEU A 54 -7.06 23.16 -14.07
N GLY A 55 -7.83 22.11 -14.35
CA GLY A 55 -8.09 21.06 -13.38
C GLY A 55 -6.89 20.14 -13.14
N THR A 56 -5.96 20.00 -14.09
CA THR A 56 -4.67 19.32 -13.86
C THR A 56 -3.76 20.14 -12.95
N LEU A 57 -3.69 21.46 -13.13
CA LEU A 57 -3.03 22.37 -12.21
C LEU A 57 -3.70 22.38 -10.83
N GLN A 58 -5.03 22.27 -10.79
CA GLN A 58 -5.77 22.17 -9.54
C GLN A 58 -5.55 20.81 -8.84
N ALA A 59 -5.48 19.71 -9.58
CA ALA A 59 -5.11 18.40 -9.03
C ALA A 59 -3.67 18.39 -8.50
N LEU A 60 -2.73 19.02 -9.22
CA LEU A 60 -1.37 19.24 -8.72
C LEU A 60 -1.37 20.13 -7.46
N TRP A 61 -2.23 21.15 -7.42
CA TRP A 61 -2.42 22.00 -6.23
C TRP A 61 -3.09 21.26 -5.07
N ASP A 62 -3.91 20.25 -5.33
CA ASP A 62 -4.54 19.42 -4.30
C ASP A 62 -3.60 18.33 -3.78
N VAL A 63 -2.67 17.83 -4.62
CA VAL A 63 -1.74 16.73 -4.31
C VAL A 63 -0.39 17.21 -3.77
N PHE A 64 0.20 18.25 -4.35
CA PHE A 64 1.50 18.78 -3.89
C PHE A 64 1.54 19.13 -2.38
N PRO A 65 0.51 19.75 -1.79
CA PRO A 65 0.51 20.10 -0.38
C PRO A 65 0.64 18.88 0.54
N LEU A 66 0.12 17.71 0.11
CA LEU A 66 0.10 16.48 0.88
C LEU A 66 1.50 16.06 1.34
N PHE A 67 2.52 16.34 0.54
CA PHE A 67 3.91 15.96 0.81
C PHE A 67 4.68 16.99 1.66
N THR A 68 4.07 18.12 2.02
CA THR A 68 4.76 19.16 2.78
C THR A 68 4.76 18.86 4.27
N ASN A 69 5.90 19.04 4.94
CA ASN A 69 6.00 18.84 6.39
C ASN A 69 5.60 20.11 7.17
N THR A 70 4.34 20.53 7.01
CA THR A 70 3.81 21.76 7.62
C THR A 70 2.39 21.54 8.14
N GLY A 71 1.86 22.48 8.92
CA GLY A 71 0.44 22.47 9.28
C GLY A 71 -0.49 22.59 8.07
N TRP A 72 -0.03 23.19 6.96
CA TRP A 72 -0.77 23.17 5.70
C TRP A 72 -0.83 21.76 5.12
N GLY A 73 0.29 21.05 5.08
CA GLY A 73 0.34 19.65 4.65
C GLY A 73 -0.53 18.74 5.51
N GLU A 74 -0.49 18.88 6.84
CA GLU A 74 -1.38 18.16 7.76
C GLU A 74 -2.86 18.38 7.41
N ASN A 75 -3.29 19.64 7.28
CA ASN A 75 -4.66 19.97 6.93
C ASN A 75 -5.06 19.50 5.53
N SER A 76 -4.13 19.49 4.57
CA SER A 76 -4.36 18.99 3.22
C SER A 76 -4.55 17.48 3.20
N ASN A 77 -3.76 16.71 3.96
CA ASN A 77 -3.94 15.26 4.10
C ASN A 77 -5.30 14.93 4.73
N ILE A 78 -5.65 15.61 5.83
CA ILE A 78 -6.95 15.47 6.50
C ILE A 78 -8.08 15.76 5.52
N GLY A 79 -8.07 16.94 4.88
CA GLY A 79 -9.13 17.35 3.97
C GLY A 79 -9.25 16.44 2.74
N PHE A 80 -8.15 15.87 2.26
CA PHE A 80 -8.18 14.88 1.18
C PHE A 80 -8.88 13.58 1.63
N LEU A 81 -8.49 13.02 2.78
CA LEU A 81 -9.05 11.78 3.31
C LEU A 81 -10.53 11.94 3.71
N GLU A 82 -10.90 13.07 4.33
CA GLU A 82 -12.31 13.41 4.62
C GLU A 82 -13.15 13.47 3.34
N LYS A 83 -12.66 14.16 2.31
CA LYS A 83 -13.37 14.37 1.05
C LYS A 83 -13.52 13.07 0.24
N HIS A 84 -12.46 12.28 0.15
CA HIS A 84 -12.38 11.14 -0.77
C HIS A 84 -12.74 9.80 -0.12
N MET A 85 -12.58 9.68 1.20
CA MET A 85 -12.85 8.44 1.94
C MET A 85 -13.97 8.58 2.95
N GLY A 86 -14.34 9.81 3.35
CA GLY A 86 -15.27 10.02 4.45
C GLY A 86 -14.68 9.67 5.82
N ALA A 87 -13.34 9.67 5.94
CA ALA A 87 -12.65 9.50 7.21
C ALA A 87 -12.93 10.66 8.16
N THR A 88 -12.80 10.44 9.47
CA THR A 88 -12.87 11.52 10.47
C THR A 88 -11.55 11.67 11.22
N PHE A 89 -11.26 12.90 11.65
CA PHE A 89 -10.05 13.25 12.38
C PHE A 89 -10.42 14.02 13.66
N GLU A 90 -11.11 13.32 14.57
CA GLU A 90 -11.44 13.89 15.88
C GLU A 90 -10.19 13.99 16.76
N GLU A 91 -9.91 15.17 17.30
CA GLU A 91 -8.75 15.37 18.17
C GLU A 91 -8.94 14.69 19.53
N ARG A 92 -7.90 14.00 19.99
CA ARG A 92 -7.83 13.31 21.29
C ARG A 92 -7.38 14.28 22.39
N PRO A 93 -7.81 14.08 23.64
CA PRO A 93 -7.26 14.84 24.76
C PRO A 93 -5.75 14.57 24.91
N GLN A 94 -5.02 15.59 25.37
CA GLN A 94 -3.60 15.44 25.68
C GLN A 94 -3.39 14.67 26.99
N PRO A 95 -2.27 13.92 27.15
CA PRO A 95 -1.19 13.75 26.17
C PRO A 95 -1.58 12.84 25.00
N TRP A 96 -1.05 13.11 23.80
CA TRP A 96 -1.31 12.30 22.60
C TRP A 96 -0.48 11.02 22.53
N PHE A 97 -0.08 10.49 23.67
CA PHE A 97 0.60 9.21 23.79
C PHE A 97 0.18 8.51 25.08
N THR A 98 0.28 7.19 25.09
CA THR A 98 -0.03 6.35 26.25
C THR A 98 1.25 5.77 26.83
N ASN A 99 1.34 5.70 28.16
CA ASN A 99 2.46 5.03 28.81
C ASN A 99 2.21 3.51 28.79
N ILE A 100 3.00 2.80 27.98
CA ILE A 100 2.81 1.37 27.70
C ILE A 100 3.64 0.55 28.68
N SER A 101 3.04 -0.50 29.22
CA SER A 101 3.78 -1.56 29.92
C SER A 101 4.20 -2.63 28.92
N VAL A 102 5.51 -2.75 28.67
CA VAL A 102 6.09 -3.75 27.74
C VAL A 102 5.76 -5.20 28.16
N ASP A 103 5.49 -5.42 29.44
CA ASP A 103 5.05 -6.73 29.95
C ASP A 103 3.69 -7.16 29.36
N ASP A 104 2.82 -6.21 29.05
CA ASP A 104 1.49 -6.47 28.48
C ASP A 104 1.52 -6.65 26.94
N VAL A 105 2.68 -6.41 26.31
CA VAL A 105 2.89 -6.61 24.87
C VAL A 105 3.41 -8.02 24.61
N HIS A 106 2.97 -8.67 23.55
CA HIS A 106 3.34 -10.05 23.25
C HIS A 106 3.76 -10.23 21.79
N SER A 107 4.48 -11.32 21.54
CA SER A 107 4.86 -11.73 20.20
C SER A 107 3.64 -11.93 19.32
N GLY A 108 3.70 -11.39 18.10
CA GLY A 108 2.62 -11.42 17.13
C GLY A 108 1.62 -10.28 17.27
N ASP A 109 1.66 -9.45 18.33
CA ASP A 109 0.77 -8.29 18.42
C ASP A 109 1.08 -7.27 17.32
N PHE A 110 0.04 -6.66 16.76
CA PHE A 110 0.13 -5.85 15.54
C PHE A 110 0.15 -4.36 15.85
N LEU A 111 0.90 -3.59 15.06
CA LEU A 111 0.92 -2.14 15.09
C LEU A 111 0.43 -1.60 13.74
N ALA A 112 -0.69 -0.88 13.75
CA ALA A 112 -1.18 -0.11 12.62
C ALA A 112 -0.73 1.34 12.78
N ILE A 113 -0.05 1.89 11.78
CA ILE A 113 0.57 3.21 11.83
C ILE A 113 -0.02 4.08 10.71
N SER A 114 -0.30 5.33 11.03
CA SER A 114 -0.91 6.29 10.11
C SER A 114 -0.23 7.65 10.26
N LYS A 115 0.48 8.06 9.22
CA LYS A 115 1.14 9.36 9.07
C LYS A 115 0.27 10.26 8.20
N ILE A 116 0.27 11.55 8.52
CA ILE A 116 -0.56 12.56 7.83
C ILE A 116 0.20 13.86 7.53
N ARG A 117 1.53 13.82 7.63
CA ARG A 117 2.38 14.99 7.38
C ARG A 117 3.69 14.59 6.70
N GLY A 118 4.25 15.51 5.91
CA GLY A 118 5.53 15.30 5.22
C GLY A 118 5.46 14.28 4.09
N ARG A 119 6.64 13.85 3.62
CA ARG A 119 6.78 12.92 2.48
C ARG A 119 5.96 11.64 2.71
N TRP A 120 6.15 11.00 3.86
CA TRP A 120 5.47 9.75 4.19
C TRP A 120 3.97 9.92 4.40
N GLY A 121 3.52 10.99 5.05
CA GLY A 121 2.09 11.28 5.17
C GLY A 121 1.40 11.47 3.81
N GLY A 122 2.06 12.13 2.85
CA GLY A 122 1.53 12.27 1.49
C GLY A 122 1.42 10.94 0.75
N PHE A 123 2.44 10.08 0.83
CA PHE A 123 2.39 8.73 0.23
C PHE A 123 1.27 7.89 0.86
N GLU A 124 1.25 7.81 2.19
CA GLU A 124 0.23 7.04 2.90
C GLU A 124 -1.18 7.56 2.63
N THR A 125 -1.40 8.87 2.46
CA THR A 125 -2.73 9.42 2.11
C THR A 125 -3.23 8.89 0.77
N LEU A 126 -2.35 8.79 -0.23
CA LEU A 126 -2.72 8.23 -1.53
C LEU A 126 -2.92 6.71 -1.44
N GLU A 127 -2.08 6.01 -0.68
CA GLU A 127 -2.22 4.57 -0.43
C GLU A 127 -3.55 4.24 0.27
N LYS A 128 -3.87 4.96 1.35
CA LYS A 128 -5.16 4.87 2.08
C LYS A 128 -6.33 5.06 1.13
N TRP A 129 -6.23 6.03 0.23
CA TRP A 129 -7.28 6.32 -0.73
C TRP A 129 -7.53 5.18 -1.72
N VAL A 130 -6.48 4.58 -2.30
CA VAL A 130 -6.64 3.51 -3.31
C VAL A 130 -6.96 2.14 -2.69
N SER A 131 -6.48 1.86 -1.48
CA SER A 131 -6.71 0.59 -0.78
C SER A 131 -7.96 0.60 0.11
N GLY A 132 -8.39 1.78 0.56
CA GLY A 132 -9.38 1.92 1.62
C GLY A 132 -8.84 1.61 3.01
N ALA A 133 -7.53 1.43 3.16
CA ALA A 133 -6.89 1.37 4.47
C ALA A 133 -6.94 2.74 5.15
N TYR A 134 -7.02 2.76 6.48
CA TYR A 134 -6.98 3.99 7.28
C TYR A 134 -5.66 4.13 8.06
N ALA A 135 -4.81 3.11 7.92
CA ALA A 135 -3.40 3.10 8.27
C ALA A 135 -2.59 2.95 6.98
N GLY A 136 -1.36 3.47 6.96
CA GLY A 136 -0.47 3.43 5.79
C GLY A 136 0.86 2.72 6.06
N HIS A 137 1.09 2.26 7.29
CA HIS A 137 2.24 1.41 7.61
C HIS A 137 1.89 0.41 8.70
N THR A 138 2.65 -0.69 8.77
CA THR A 138 2.40 -1.77 9.74
C THR A 138 3.70 -2.35 10.28
N ALA A 139 3.63 -2.83 11.51
CA ALA A 139 4.74 -3.52 12.17
C ALA A 139 4.20 -4.60 13.12
N VAL A 140 5.09 -5.47 13.60
CA VAL A 140 4.75 -6.57 14.51
C VAL A 140 5.68 -6.60 15.72
N CYS A 141 5.11 -6.85 16.88
CA CYS A 141 5.82 -7.03 18.14
C CYS A 141 6.41 -8.44 18.24
N LEU A 142 7.65 -8.57 18.69
CA LEU A 142 8.34 -9.84 18.92
C LEU A 142 9.11 -9.79 20.25
N LYS A 143 8.88 -10.74 21.15
CA LYS A 143 9.67 -10.91 22.38
C LYS A 143 10.73 -11.97 22.16
N ASP A 144 11.97 -11.68 22.53
CA ASP A 144 13.04 -12.69 22.48
C ASP A 144 12.97 -13.65 23.69
N SER A 145 13.87 -14.63 23.72
CA SER A 145 13.95 -15.60 24.82
C SER A 145 14.28 -15.00 26.19
N GLU A 146 14.80 -13.76 26.23
CA GLU A 146 15.07 -13.01 27.46
C GLU A 146 13.88 -12.12 27.86
N GLY A 147 12.82 -12.07 27.05
CA GLY A 147 11.63 -11.25 27.26
C GLY A 147 11.76 -9.81 26.78
N LYS A 148 12.86 -9.46 26.08
CA LYS A 148 13.01 -8.11 25.51
C LYS A 148 12.12 -7.97 24.28
N LEU A 149 11.52 -6.79 24.13
CA LEU A 149 10.61 -6.49 23.03
C LEU A 149 11.35 -5.86 21.85
N TRP A 150 11.00 -6.34 20.67
CA TRP A 150 11.50 -5.94 19.37
C TRP A 150 10.33 -5.65 18.44
N ILE A 151 10.54 -4.74 17.49
CA ILE A 151 9.61 -4.41 16.42
C ILE A 151 10.19 -4.90 15.11
N GLY A 152 9.46 -5.80 14.45
CA GLY A 152 9.72 -6.18 13.06
C GLY A 152 8.88 -5.33 12.12
N GLU A 153 9.51 -4.69 11.15
CA GLU A 153 8.82 -3.92 10.11
C GLU A 153 9.55 -4.00 8.77
N SER A 154 8.81 -3.83 7.68
CA SER A 154 9.38 -3.64 6.34
C SER A 154 9.10 -2.22 5.90
N GLY A 155 10.14 -1.47 5.50
CA GLY A 155 10.03 -0.05 5.14
C GLY A 155 10.86 0.85 6.06
N HIS A 156 11.82 0.28 6.78
CA HIS A 156 12.72 1.01 7.66
C HIS A 156 13.88 1.60 6.83
N GLU A 157 14.09 2.91 6.89
CA GLU A 157 15.18 3.57 6.17
C GLU A 157 16.51 3.32 6.87
N ASN A 158 17.48 2.69 6.19
CA ASN A 158 18.82 2.47 6.72
C ASN A 158 19.73 3.71 6.58
N GLU A 159 20.97 3.63 7.09
CA GLU A 159 21.94 4.74 7.02
C GLU A 159 22.29 5.22 5.59
N LYS A 160 21.97 4.41 4.56
CA LYS A 160 22.19 4.75 3.14
C LYS A 160 20.94 5.36 2.48
N GLY A 161 19.83 5.47 3.19
CA GLY A 161 18.55 5.93 2.65
C GLY A 161 17.79 4.84 1.88
N GLU A 162 18.11 3.57 2.10
CA GLU A 162 17.40 2.44 1.48
C GLU A 162 16.33 1.90 2.44
N ASP A 163 15.13 1.64 1.93
CA ASP A 163 14.06 1.02 2.71
C ASP A 163 14.28 -0.51 2.78
N ILE A 164 14.42 -1.02 4.01
CA ILE A 164 14.70 -2.42 4.29
C ILE A 164 13.72 -3.02 5.29
N ILE A 165 13.79 -4.34 5.43
CA ILE A 165 13.18 -5.08 6.52
C ILE A 165 14.10 -5.02 7.73
N ALA A 166 13.60 -4.52 8.86
CA ALA A 166 14.36 -4.33 10.07
C ALA A 166 13.70 -5.00 11.28
N ILE A 167 14.55 -5.38 12.24
CA ILE A 167 14.13 -5.80 13.58
C ILE A 167 14.83 -4.84 14.55
N VAL A 168 14.04 -3.97 15.17
CA VAL A 168 14.54 -2.84 15.97
C VAL A 168 14.14 -3.06 17.43
N PRO A 169 15.03 -2.81 18.41
CA PRO A 169 14.64 -2.83 19.82
C PRO A 169 13.48 -1.86 20.09
N TRP A 170 12.51 -2.26 20.90
CA TRP A 170 11.34 -1.43 21.23
C TRP A 170 11.71 -0.03 21.71
N ASP A 171 12.70 0.09 22.61
CA ASP A 171 13.09 1.39 23.16
C ASP A 171 13.64 2.34 22.09
N GLU A 172 14.34 1.81 21.10
CA GLU A 172 14.87 2.58 19.97
C GLU A 172 13.75 3.00 19.02
N TRP A 173 12.88 2.05 18.65
CA TRP A 173 11.73 2.30 17.78
C TRP A 173 10.76 3.30 18.41
N TRP A 174 10.45 3.14 19.69
CA TRP A 174 9.54 4.00 20.42
C TRP A 174 10.13 5.40 20.69
N ASP A 175 11.43 5.52 20.96
CA ASP A 175 12.11 6.82 21.03
C ASP A 175 12.06 7.54 19.67
N PHE A 176 12.32 6.82 18.59
CA PHE A 176 12.21 7.38 17.24
C PHE A 176 10.80 7.90 16.99
N GLU A 177 9.78 7.07 17.21
CA GLU A 177 8.40 7.47 17.04
C GLU A 177 8.13 8.71 17.89
N LEU A 178 8.29 8.65 19.21
CA LEU A 178 7.96 9.76 20.12
C LEU A 178 8.70 11.07 19.83
N ASN A 179 9.99 11.01 19.50
CA ASN A 179 10.86 12.18 19.58
C ASN A 179 11.48 12.60 18.24
N LYS A 180 11.52 11.72 17.24
CA LYS A 180 12.23 11.96 15.96
C LYS A 180 11.30 11.92 14.75
N ASP A 181 10.22 11.16 14.79
CA ASP A 181 9.26 11.12 13.68
C ASP A 181 8.46 12.43 13.61
N ASP A 182 8.80 13.23 12.60
CA ASP A 182 8.18 14.53 12.33
C ASP A 182 6.99 14.46 11.35
N SER A 183 6.54 13.27 10.97
CA SER A 183 5.40 13.02 10.06
C SER A 183 4.02 13.02 10.73
N ASN A 184 3.98 13.34 12.02
CA ASN A 184 2.77 13.27 12.87
C ASN A 184 2.15 11.85 12.87
N PRO A 185 2.88 10.84 13.39
CA PRO A 185 2.42 9.46 13.36
C PRO A 185 1.32 9.22 14.40
N HIS A 186 0.34 8.42 13.99
CA HIS A 186 -0.73 7.87 14.81
C HIS A 186 -0.55 6.36 14.84
N ILE A 187 -0.59 5.76 16.02
CA ILE A 187 -0.24 4.34 16.19
C ILE A 187 -1.33 3.66 17.00
N ALA A 188 -1.91 2.61 16.43
CA ALA A 188 -2.83 1.69 17.07
C ALA A 188 -2.15 0.34 17.29
N TYR A 189 -2.19 -0.11 18.53
CA TYR A 189 -1.79 -1.44 18.97
C TYR A 189 -3.00 -2.37 19.01
N LEU A 190 -2.88 -3.50 18.32
CA LEU A 190 -3.92 -4.51 18.18
C LEU A 190 -3.40 -5.84 18.74
N PRO A 191 -3.74 -6.19 19.99
CA PRO A 191 -3.32 -7.46 20.56
C PRO A 191 -4.01 -8.63 19.84
N LEU A 192 -3.28 -9.73 19.65
CA LEU A 192 -3.87 -10.98 19.19
C LEU A 192 -4.90 -11.50 20.19
N HIS A 193 -6.01 -12.06 19.67
CA HIS A 193 -6.98 -12.77 20.48
C HIS A 193 -6.30 -13.96 21.20
N PRO A 194 -6.65 -14.27 22.46
CA PRO A 194 -6.02 -15.37 23.20
C PRO A 194 -6.00 -16.72 22.45
N ASP A 195 -7.11 -17.06 21.79
CA ASP A 195 -7.21 -18.32 21.02
C ASP A 195 -6.32 -18.34 19.76
N VAL A 196 -6.05 -17.17 19.18
CA VAL A 196 -5.17 -17.02 18.01
C VAL A 196 -3.71 -17.06 18.48
N ARG A 197 -3.40 -16.33 19.56
CA ARG A 197 -2.09 -16.35 20.21
C ARG A 197 -1.69 -17.75 20.66
N ALA A 198 -2.62 -18.56 21.16
CA ALA A 198 -2.34 -19.93 21.55
C ALA A 198 -1.86 -20.83 20.39
N LYS A 199 -2.14 -20.45 19.13
CA LYS A 199 -1.67 -21.14 17.93
C LYS A 199 -0.37 -20.55 17.36
N PHE A 200 -0.01 -19.34 17.78
CA PHE A 200 1.13 -18.62 17.24
C PHE A 200 2.44 -19.31 17.61
N ASN A 201 3.14 -19.85 16.61
CA ASN A 201 4.45 -20.44 16.79
C ASN A 201 5.53 -19.35 16.80
N GLU A 202 5.90 -18.93 18.01
CA GLU A 202 6.89 -17.86 18.24
C GLU A 202 8.29 -18.19 17.69
N THR A 203 8.71 -19.46 17.73
CA THR A 203 10.01 -19.86 17.15
C THR A 203 10.02 -19.70 15.64
N ALA A 204 8.98 -20.16 14.95
CA ALA A 204 8.86 -20.02 13.50
C ALA A 204 8.75 -18.54 13.09
N ALA A 205 8.01 -17.73 13.85
CA ALA A 205 7.92 -16.29 13.64
C ALA A 205 9.30 -15.60 13.70
N TRP A 206 10.12 -15.93 14.70
CA TRP A 206 11.48 -15.41 14.82
C TRP A 206 12.41 -15.89 13.71
N GLU A 207 12.35 -17.18 13.33
CA GLU A 207 13.12 -17.72 12.22
C GLU A 207 12.81 -16.98 10.91
N TYR A 208 11.51 -16.75 10.63
CA TYR A 208 11.09 -15.96 9.49
C TYR A 208 11.59 -14.51 9.56
N ALA A 209 11.35 -13.81 10.67
CA ALA A 209 11.76 -12.42 10.85
C ALA A 209 13.28 -12.25 10.62
N LEU A 210 14.10 -13.10 11.24
CA LEU A 210 15.55 -13.08 11.08
C LEU A 210 15.98 -13.43 9.65
N SER A 211 15.26 -14.34 8.98
CA SER A 211 15.56 -14.68 7.59
C SER A 211 15.34 -13.51 6.63
N MET A 212 14.44 -12.58 6.99
CA MET A 212 14.06 -11.42 6.18
C MET A 212 14.81 -10.14 6.57
N ALA A 213 15.38 -10.06 7.77
CA ALA A 213 16.13 -8.90 8.23
C ALA A 213 17.25 -8.50 7.23
N GLY A 214 17.28 -7.20 6.88
CA GLY A 214 18.22 -6.62 5.93
C GLY A 214 17.85 -6.80 4.45
N LYS A 215 16.76 -7.49 4.13
CA LYS A 215 16.26 -7.60 2.74
C LYS A 215 15.53 -6.32 2.31
N PRO A 216 15.37 -6.09 0.98
CA PRO A 216 14.72 -4.90 0.46
C PRO A 216 13.22 -4.83 0.79
N TYR A 217 12.69 -3.59 0.83
CA TYR A 217 11.26 -3.34 0.84
C TYR A 217 10.56 -3.85 -0.44
N GLY A 218 9.35 -4.39 -0.28
CA GLY A 218 8.55 -4.96 -1.37
C GLY A 218 7.86 -3.95 -2.27
N TYR A 219 8.61 -3.05 -2.91
CA TYR A 219 8.03 -2.14 -3.92
C TYR A 219 7.34 -2.88 -5.07
N HIS A 220 7.90 -4.05 -5.45
CA HIS A 220 7.36 -4.90 -6.52
C HIS A 220 5.97 -5.45 -6.23
N ASN A 221 5.66 -5.78 -4.97
CA ASN A 221 4.36 -6.36 -4.59
C ASN A 221 3.35 -5.30 -4.13
N MET A 222 3.79 -4.25 -3.45
CA MET A 222 2.91 -3.19 -2.93
C MET A 222 2.00 -2.59 -4.01
N ILE A 223 2.52 -2.32 -5.21
CA ILE A 223 1.77 -1.65 -6.28
C ILE A 223 0.59 -2.48 -6.78
N PHE A 224 0.72 -3.82 -6.80
CA PHE A 224 -0.32 -4.70 -7.34
C PHE A 224 -1.28 -5.21 -6.27
N SER A 225 -0.91 -5.13 -4.99
CA SER A 225 -1.72 -5.61 -3.84
C SER A 225 -3.11 -4.98 -3.67
N TRP A 226 -3.45 -3.95 -4.45
CA TRP A 226 -4.78 -3.34 -4.45
C TRP A 226 -5.48 -3.41 -5.81
N ILE A 227 -4.90 -4.07 -6.82
CA ILE A 227 -5.40 -4.13 -8.20
C ILE A 227 -5.91 -5.54 -8.51
N ASP A 228 -7.03 -5.91 -7.90
CA ASP A 228 -7.55 -7.27 -8.01
C ASP A 228 -8.59 -7.43 -9.15
N THR A 229 -9.06 -6.32 -9.71
CA THR A 229 -10.09 -6.30 -10.75
C THR A 229 -9.72 -5.36 -11.88
N ILE A 230 -10.27 -5.62 -13.07
CA ILE A 230 -10.01 -4.85 -14.30
C ILE A 230 -10.30 -3.34 -14.15
N GLY A 231 -11.24 -2.97 -13.27
CA GLY A 231 -11.66 -1.57 -13.14
C GLY A 231 -12.26 -1.16 -11.79
N GLY A 232 -12.51 -2.10 -10.88
CA GLY A 232 -13.14 -1.86 -9.58
C GLY A 232 -12.17 -1.43 -8.48
N ASN A 233 -10.93 -1.10 -8.83
CA ASN A 233 -9.91 -0.70 -7.88
C ASN A 233 -9.42 0.73 -8.08
N TYR A 234 -9.73 1.37 -9.20
CA TYR A 234 -9.20 2.69 -9.56
C TYR A 234 -10.16 3.83 -9.20
N PRO A 235 -9.92 4.61 -8.13
CA PRO A 235 -10.73 5.78 -7.82
C PRO A 235 -10.74 6.77 -9.01
N PRO A 236 -11.89 7.29 -9.45
CA PRO A 236 -11.91 8.23 -10.56
C PRO A 236 -11.06 9.47 -10.23
N PRO A 237 -10.27 9.99 -11.19
CA PRO A 237 -10.25 9.66 -12.61
C PRO A 237 -9.23 8.57 -13.01
N LEU A 238 -8.71 7.79 -12.07
CA LEU A 238 -7.75 6.72 -12.39
C LEU A 238 -8.41 5.59 -13.17
N ASP A 239 -7.66 5.01 -14.11
CA ASP A 239 -7.95 3.74 -14.76
C ASP A 239 -6.62 3.02 -15.08
N ALA A 240 -6.70 1.75 -15.49
CA ALA A 240 -5.52 0.93 -15.81
C ALA A 240 -4.66 1.54 -16.93
N HIS A 241 -5.26 2.29 -17.86
CA HIS A 241 -4.55 2.90 -18.98
C HIS A 241 -3.83 4.19 -18.58
N LEU A 242 -4.37 4.96 -17.64
CA LEU A 242 -3.68 6.07 -17.01
C LEU A 242 -2.50 5.57 -16.18
N VAL A 243 -2.67 4.45 -15.45
CA VAL A 243 -1.58 3.75 -14.76
C VAL A 243 -0.50 3.33 -15.76
N ALA A 244 -0.87 2.67 -16.86
CA ALA A 244 0.07 2.30 -17.93
C ALA A 244 0.81 3.52 -18.51
N SER A 245 0.12 4.65 -18.67
CA SER A 245 0.69 5.90 -19.18
C SER A 245 1.69 6.50 -18.20
N VAL A 246 1.37 6.53 -16.90
CA VAL A 246 2.27 6.98 -15.83
C VAL A 246 3.49 6.07 -15.75
N MET A 247 3.30 4.75 -15.78
CA MET A 247 4.39 3.77 -15.80
C MET A 247 5.29 3.95 -17.03
N THR A 248 4.72 4.23 -18.20
CA THR A 248 5.47 4.50 -19.44
C THR A 248 6.30 5.77 -19.35
N VAL A 249 5.73 6.86 -18.83
CA VAL A 249 6.47 8.12 -18.60
C VAL A 249 7.60 7.91 -17.59
N TRP A 250 7.30 7.27 -16.46
CA TRP A 250 8.28 7.07 -15.39
C TRP A 250 9.40 6.12 -15.80
N SER A 251 9.09 5.06 -16.56
CA SER A 251 10.10 4.13 -17.12
C SER A 251 11.09 4.80 -18.05
N LYS A 252 10.72 5.94 -18.67
CA LYS A 252 11.65 6.74 -19.49
C LYS A 252 12.47 7.72 -18.67
N ILE A 253 11.91 8.27 -17.59
CA ILE A 253 12.58 9.29 -16.76
C ILE A 253 13.55 8.63 -15.76
N GLN A 254 13.16 7.50 -15.17
CA GLN A 254 13.95 6.76 -14.17
C GLN A 254 13.94 5.25 -14.49
N PRO A 255 14.66 4.81 -15.53
CA PRO A 255 14.58 3.43 -16.04
C PRO A 255 15.02 2.37 -15.03
N GLU A 256 16.05 2.64 -14.21
CA GLU A 256 16.52 1.71 -13.17
C GLU A 256 15.48 1.54 -12.05
N TYR A 257 14.83 2.63 -11.63
CA TYR A 257 13.80 2.59 -10.60
C TYR A 257 12.51 1.93 -11.11
N ALA A 258 12.11 2.19 -12.35
CA ALA A 258 10.96 1.53 -12.98
C ALA A 258 11.17 0.02 -13.19
N ALA A 259 12.39 -0.40 -13.52
CA ALA A 259 12.74 -1.82 -13.59
C ALA A 259 12.51 -2.51 -12.24
N ASN A 260 12.85 -1.81 -11.15
CA ASN A 260 12.69 -2.28 -9.77
C ASN A 260 11.27 -2.12 -9.20
N MET A 261 10.33 -1.45 -9.89
CA MET A 261 8.98 -1.25 -9.36
C MET A 261 7.93 -2.14 -10.02
N TRP A 262 8.02 -2.39 -11.33
CA TRP A 262 6.97 -3.13 -12.03
C TRP A 262 7.43 -4.04 -13.16
N ASN A 263 8.56 -3.80 -13.83
CA ASN A 263 8.91 -4.62 -15.00
C ASN A 263 9.10 -6.10 -14.63
N GLU A 264 9.82 -6.38 -13.55
CA GLU A 264 10.04 -7.77 -13.12
C GLU A 264 8.74 -8.43 -12.66
N ALA A 265 7.92 -7.70 -11.89
CA ALA A 265 6.62 -8.15 -11.41
C ALA A 265 5.64 -8.47 -12.54
N LEU A 266 5.60 -7.62 -13.58
CA LEU A 266 4.80 -7.85 -14.78
C LEU A 266 5.32 -9.03 -15.61
N ASN A 267 6.65 -9.18 -15.71
CA ASN A 267 7.25 -10.35 -16.37
C ASN A 267 6.88 -11.65 -15.66
N LYS A 268 6.89 -11.69 -14.32
CA LYS A 268 6.46 -12.86 -13.55
C LYS A 268 5.01 -13.23 -13.83
N ARG A 269 4.10 -12.24 -13.78
CA ARG A 269 2.68 -12.40 -14.14
C ARG A 269 2.48 -12.93 -15.57
N LEU A 270 3.28 -12.44 -16.51
CA LEU A 270 3.25 -12.88 -17.90
C LEU A 270 3.99 -14.23 -18.14
N GLY A 271 4.75 -14.73 -17.17
CA GLY A 271 5.63 -15.89 -17.36
C GLY A 271 6.77 -15.64 -18.36
N THR A 272 7.28 -14.41 -18.42
CA THR A 272 8.42 -13.98 -19.24
C THR A 272 9.59 -13.51 -18.37
N GLN A 273 10.73 -13.19 -18.98
CA GLN A 273 11.89 -12.62 -18.29
C GLN A 273 12.56 -11.55 -19.16
N GLY A 274 13.00 -10.45 -18.55
CA GLY A 274 13.82 -9.44 -19.19
C GLY A 274 13.11 -8.57 -20.23
N LEU A 275 11.78 -8.66 -20.36
CA LEU A 275 11.02 -7.74 -21.21
C LEU A 275 10.90 -6.38 -20.53
N ASN A 276 11.10 -5.29 -21.27
CA ASN A 276 10.73 -3.96 -20.81
C ASN A 276 9.21 -3.76 -20.91
N LEU A 277 8.66 -2.70 -20.31
CA LEU A 277 7.23 -2.42 -20.31
C LEU A 277 6.59 -2.44 -21.72
N SER A 278 7.23 -1.87 -22.74
CA SER A 278 6.72 -1.85 -24.11
C SER A 278 6.60 -3.27 -24.69
N ASP A 279 7.63 -4.09 -24.49
CA ASP A 279 7.64 -5.49 -24.93
C ASP A 279 6.64 -6.36 -24.16
N ILE A 280 6.45 -6.08 -22.86
CA ILE A 280 5.40 -6.71 -22.04
C ILE A 280 4.03 -6.42 -22.63
N LEU A 281 3.71 -5.14 -22.90
CA LEU A 281 2.41 -4.75 -23.46
C LEU A 281 2.14 -5.46 -24.79
N VAL A 282 3.15 -5.52 -25.68
CA VAL A 282 3.04 -6.21 -26.97
C VAL A 282 2.86 -7.73 -26.79
N GLU A 283 3.60 -8.35 -25.86
CA GLU A 283 3.53 -9.78 -25.62
C GLU A 283 2.20 -10.19 -24.96
N THR A 284 1.68 -9.40 -24.04
CA THR A 284 0.34 -9.57 -23.46
C THR A 284 -0.74 -9.59 -24.55
N GLU A 285 -0.69 -8.62 -25.47
CA GLU A 285 -1.61 -8.59 -26.61
C GLU A 285 -1.47 -9.81 -27.54
N LYS A 286 -0.23 -10.24 -27.83
CA LYS A 286 0.02 -11.43 -28.67
C LYS A 286 -0.59 -12.69 -28.07
N ARG A 287 -0.70 -12.76 -26.74
CA ARG A 287 -1.31 -13.86 -26.00
C ARG A 287 -2.82 -13.72 -25.86
N GLY A 288 -3.43 -12.68 -26.43
CA GLY A 288 -4.87 -12.46 -26.43
C GLY A 288 -5.42 -11.98 -25.09
N SER A 289 -4.57 -11.39 -24.23
CA SER A 289 -4.96 -10.77 -22.97
C SER A 289 -4.78 -9.25 -23.03
N SER A 290 -5.31 -8.52 -22.06
CA SER A 290 -5.16 -7.08 -21.91
C SER A 290 -4.18 -6.70 -20.79
N PHE A 291 -3.73 -5.44 -20.77
CA PHE A 291 -2.84 -4.97 -19.69
C PHE A 291 -3.56 -4.95 -18.33
N ASP A 292 -4.83 -4.54 -18.31
CA ASP A 292 -5.70 -4.61 -17.14
C ASP A 292 -5.84 -6.05 -16.63
N GLU A 293 -6.08 -7.04 -17.48
CA GLU A 293 -6.09 -8.45 -17.06
C GLU A 293 -4.74 -8.91 -16.50
N LEU A 294 -3.62 -8.49 -17.11
CA LEU A 294 -2.29 -8.78 -16.59
C LEU A 294 -2.09 -8.24 -15.17
N LEU A 295 -2.56 -7.01 -14.89
CA LEU A 295 -2.46 -6.40 -13.57
C LEU A 295 -3.22 -7.17 -12.49
N THR A 296 -4.33 -7.84 -12.86
CA THR A 296 -5.15 -8.64 -11.93
C THR A 296 -4.59 -10.02 -11.59
N ILE A 297 -3.46 -10.42 -12.16
CA ILE A 297 -2.83 -11.70 -11.81
C ILE A 297 -2.23 -11.55 -10.39
N PRO A 298 -2.64 -12.41 -9.44
CA PRO A 298 -2.18 -12.28 -8.06
C PRO A 298 -0.67 -12.44 -7.92
N GLU A 299 -0.07 -11.53 -7.14
CA GLU A 299 1.27 -11.70 -6.61
C GLU A 299 1.34 -13.01 -5.81
N GLN A 300 2.50 -13.68 -5.85
CA GLN A 300 2.70 -14.92 -5.11
C GLN A 300 3.77 -14.70 -4.04
N ASP A 301 3.51 -15.16 -2.82
CA ASP A 301 4.41 -15.02 -1.66
C ASP A 301 5.82 -15.62 -1.94
N ASN A 302 5.89 -16.61 -2.83
CA ASN A 302 7.13 -17.28 -3.19
C ASN A 302 7.92 -16.63 -4.33
N TRP A 303 7.43 -15.54 -4.92
CA TRP A 303 8.15 -14.82 -5.95
C TRP A 303 9.37 -14.10 -5.37
N ILE A 304 10.52 -14.35 -6.01
CA ILE A 304 11.80 -13.75 -5.66
C ILE A 304 12.24 -12.85 -6.81
N TYR A 305 12.58 -11.61 -6.49
CA TYR A 305 13.00 -10.59 -7.44
C TYR A 305 14.53 -10.55 -7.57
N SER A 306 15.02 -9.82 -8.55
CA SER A 306 16.46 -9.70 -8.84
C SER A 306 17.26 -9.03 -7.70
N ASP A 307 16.60 -8.20 -6.90
CA ASP A 307 17.12 -7.61 -5.65
C ASP A 307 16.93 -8.51 -4.42
N GLY A 308 16.25 -9.65 -4.56
CA GLY A 308 16.07 -10.68 -3.54
C GLY A 308 14.62 -10.95 -3.19
N LYS A 309 14.41 -11.66 -2.08
CA LYS A 309 13.06 -11.79 -1.49
C LYS A 309 12.72 -10.47 -0.81
N SER A 310 11.55 -9.91 -1.08
CA SER A 310 11.13 -8.61 -0.55
C SER A 310 9.63 -8.65 -0.26
N THR A 311 9.20 -7.92 0.76
CA THR A 311 7.81 -7.87 1.22
C THR A 311 7.46 -6.43 1.58
N SER A 312 6.26 -5.96 1.24
CA SER A 312 5.73 -4.71 1.79
C SER A 312 5.59 -4.78 3.31
N CYS A 313 5.28 -3.65 3.96
CA CYS A 313 5.07 -3.61 5.41
C CYS A 313 4.08 -4.67 5.87
N ILE A 314 2.93 -4.78 5.21
CA ILE A 314 1.88 -5.70 5.61
C ILE A 314 2.16 -7.14 5.19
N ALA A 315 2.71 -7.36 4.00
CA ALA A 315 3.09 -8.70 3.55
C ALA A 315 4.12 -9.31 4.51
N PHE A 316 5.05 -8.52 5.04
CA PHE A 316 6.01 -8.99 6.04
C PHE A 316 5.31 -9.53 7.30
N VAL A 317 4.36 -8.78 7.86
CA VAL A 317 3.63 -9.19 9.08
C VAL A 317 2.77 -10.42 8.82
N LEU A 318 2.09 -10.48 7.68
CA LEU A 318 1.20 -11.60 7.36
C LEU A 318 1.95 -12.85 6.93
N GLU A 319 3.10 -12.75 6.27
CA GLU A 319 3.99 -13.91 6.04
C GLU A 319 4.51 -14.44 7.38
N LEU A 320 4.87 -13.55 8.32
CA LEU A 320 5.24 -13.96 9.68
C LEU A 320 4.09 -14.71 10.38
N TYR A 321 2.85 -14.23 10.24
CA TYR A 321 1.67 -14.93 10.76
C TYR A 321 1.44 -16.29 10.08
N LYS A 322 1.71 -16.38 8.78
CA LYS A 322 1.60 -17.60 7.98
C LYS A 322 2.62 -18.65 8.44
N GLU A 323 3.89 -18.26 8.57
CA GLU A 323 4.95 -19.12 9.12
C GLU A 323 4.70 -19.50 10.59
N ALA A 324 4.07 -18.60 11.36
CA ALA A 324 3.65 -18.88 12.73
C ALA A 324 2.39 -19.78 12.85
N GLY A 325 1.80 -20.21 11.73
CA GLY A 325 0.66 -21.15 11.69
C GLY A 325 -0.72 -20.50 11.87
N LEU A 326 -0.85 -19.17 11.81
CA LEU A 326 -2.14 -18.50 12.04
C LEU A 326 -3.16 -18.69 10.90
N PHE A 327 -2.68 -19.00 9.69
CA PHE A 327 -3.52 -19.25 8.52
C PHE A 327 -3.85 -20.73 8.29
N ASP A 328 -3.38 -21.65 9.16
CA ASP A 328 -3.65 -23.07 9.00
C ASP A 328 -5.14 -23.42 9.15
N PRO A 329 -5.67 -24.36 8.33
CA PRO A 329 -4.96 -25.21 7.37
C PRO A 329 -4.94 -24.66 5.93
N ILE A 330 -5.30 -23.38 5.73
CA ILE A 330 -5.49 -22.79 4.39
C ILE A 330 -4.31 -21.92 3.94
N ALA A 331 -3.20 -21.95 4.68
CA ALA A 331 -2.00 -21.15 4.41
C ALA A 331 -1.55 -21.24 2.94
N ASP A 332 -1.52 -22.45 2.36
CA ASP A 332 -1.11 -22.68 0.97
C ASP A 332 -2.05 -22.06 -0.09
N SER A 333 -3.28 -21.70 0.30
CA SER A 333 -4.31 -21.11 -0.57
C SER A 333 -4.49 -19.60 -0.35
N ILE A 334 -3.59 -18.96 0.40
CA ILE A 334 -3.60 -17.53 0.67
C ILE A 334 -2.29 -16.95 0.16
N GLN A 335 -2.36 -15.90 -0.67
CA GLN A 335 -1.21 -15.07 -1.01
C GLN A 335 -1.29 -13.79 -0.19
N VAL A 336 -0.50 -13.70 0.88
CA VAL A 336 -0.54 -12.53 1.77
C VAL A 336 0.09 -11.29 1.13
N THR A 337 0.85 -11.44 0.04
CA THR A 337 1.28 -10.32 -0.80
C THR A 337 0.15 -9.57 -1.49
N GLU A 338 -1.06 -10.16 -1.55
CA GLU A 338 -2.28 -9.52 -2.09
C GLU A 338 -3.08 -8.78 -1.02
N PHE A 339 -2.63 -8.76 0.23
CA PHE A 339 -3.38 -8.12 1.30
C PHE A 339 -3.00 -6.64 1.40
N THR A 340 -4.01 -5.78 1.45
CA THR A 340 -3.81 -4.40 1.89
C THR A 340 -3.79 -4.35 3.42
N ILE A 341 -3.37 -3.21 3.98
CA ILE A 341 -3.42 -2.97 5.43
C ILE A 341 -4.86 -3.11 5.97
N LYS A 342 -5.86 -2.73 5.17
CA LYS A 342 -7.29 -2.92 5.52
C LYS A 342 -7.62 -4.38 5.74
N ASP A 343 -7.22 -5.22 4.80
CA ASP A 343 -7.56 -6.64 4.84
C ASP A 343 -6.95 -7.31 6.06
N ALA A 344 -5.73 -6.91 6.43
CA ALA A 344 -5.05 -7.40 7.62
C ALA A 344 -5.77 -7.04 8.92
N TYR A 345 -6.04 -5.76 9.19
CA TYR A 345 -6.70 -5.39 10.45
C TYR A 345 -8.17 -5.85 10.50
N SER A 346 -8.76 -6.22 9.36
CA SER A 346 -10.09 -6.82 9.29
C SER A 346 -10.12 -8.31 9.65
N LEU A 347 -8.98 -9.01 9.67
CA LEU A 347 -8.92 -10.41 10.08
C LEU A 347 -9.35 -10.59 11.53
N LYS A 348 -10.06 -11.69 11.81
CA LYS A 348 -10.47 -12.11 13.15
C LYS A 348 -9.32 -12.66 14.01
N PHE A 349 -8.18 -11.98 13.95
CA PHE A 349 -6.96 -12.36 14.66
C PHE A 349 -6.82 -11.60 15.98
N PHE A 350 -7.49 -10.47 16.12
CA PHE A 350 -7.25 -9.52 17.19
C PHE A 350 -8.27 -9.63 18.33
N GLU A 351 -7.98 -8.98 19.45
CA GLU A 351 -8.87 -8.95 20.61
C GLU A 351 -10.19 -8.24 20.27
N ASN A 352 -11.31 -8.84 20.69
CA ASN A 352 -12.67 -8.32 20.52
C ASN A 352 -13.38 -8.05 21.85
N ASP A 353 -12.79 -8.44 22.97
CA ASP A 353 -13.29 -8.18 24.32
C ASP A 353 -12.46 -7.08 24.99
N SER A 354 -13.07 -5.90 25.09
CA SER A 354 -12.47 -4.74 25.74
C SER A 354 -12.01 -4.98 27.18
N SER A 355 -12.54 -5.99 27.88
CA SER A 355 -12.12 -6.32 29.25
C SER A 355 -10.77 -7.04 29.34
N ARG A 356 -10.29 -7.59 28.22
CA ARG A 356 -8.99 -8.26 28.09
C ARG A 356 -7.89 -7.35 27.52
N LEU A 357 -8.25 -6.17 27.02
CA LEU A 357 -7.27 -5.19 26.60
C LEU A 357 -6.39 -4.78 27.80
N PRO A 358 -5.11 -4.44 27.57
CA PRO A 358 -4.22 -3.97 28.62
C PRO A 358 -4.81 -2.80 29.40
N LYS A 359 -4.49 -2.67 30.69
CA LYS A 359 -5.10 -1.63 31.53
C LYS A 359 -4.87 -0.21 31.01
N TRP A 360 -3.68 0.05 30.46
CA TRP A 360 -3.33 1.35 29.87
C TRP A 360 -4.09 1.66 28.58
N CYS A 361 -4.76 0.68 27.98
CA CYS A 361 -5.52 0.84 26.75
C CYS A 361 -6.72 1.76 26.96
N ASN A 362 -6.87 2.77 26.11
CA ASN A 362 -7.91 3.81 26.22
C ASN A 362 -7.82 4.70 27.48
N ASP A 363 -6.79 4.58 28.34
CA ASP A 363 -6.69 5.40 29.56
C ASP A 363 -6.45 6.89 29.28
N ALA A 364 -5.88 7.20 28.10
CA ALA A 364 -5.56 8.56 27.68
C ALA A 364 -6.68 9.23 26.86
N ASP A 365 -7.84 8.59 26.65
CA ASP A 365 -8.93 9.12 25.82
C ASP A 365 -10.29 8.92 26.52
N ASN A 366 -11.24 9.82 26.30
CA ASN A 366 -12.60 9.69 26.82
C ASN A 366 -13.48 8.77 25.96
N VAL A 367 -13.06 8.50 24.71
CA VAL A 367 -13.70 7.55 23.81
C VAL A 367 -12.95 6.22 23.88
N LYS A 368 -13.69 5.14 24.10
CA LYS A 368 -13.13 3.78 24.14
C LYS A 368 -13.17 3.16 22.76
N LEU A 369 -11.99 2.89 22.21
CA LEU A 369 -11.81 2.15 20.97
C LEU A 369 -11.76 0.63 21.24
N PRO A 370 -12.10 -0.21 20.25
CA PRO A 370 -12.00 -1.68 20.38
C PRO A 370 -10.55 -2.19 20.35
N TYR A 371 -9.58 -1.30 20.12
CA TYR A 371 -8.13 -1.51 20.13
C TYR A 371 -7.46 -0.37 20.91
N CYS A 372 -6.13 -0.40 21.05
CA CYS A 372 -5.41 0.57 21.86
C CYS A 372 -4.68 1.59 21.00
N GLN A 373 -5.17 2.82 20.91
CA GLN A 373 -4.40 3.89 20.25
C GLN A 373 -3.33 4.45 21.20
N ILE A 374 -2.08 4.08 20.95
CA ILE A 374 -0.94 4.40 21.81
C ILE A 374 -0.26 5.72 21.47
N LYS A 375 -0.48 6.25 20.26
CA LYS A 375 0.06 7.54 19.84
C LYS A 375 -0.86 8.26 18.85
N GLY A 376 -0.80 9.58 18.84
CA GLY A 376 -1.31 10.44 17.78
C GLY A 376 -2.37 11.42 18.26
N LYS A 377 -2.40 12.58 17.61
CA LYS A 377 -3.30 13.70 17.91
C LYS A 377 -4.76 13.38 17.58
N TYR A 378 -5.00 12.72 16.47
CA TYR A 378 -6.33 12.38 15.98
C TYR A 378 -6.72 10.95 16.32
N ARG A 379 -8.00 10.69 16.55
CA ARG A 379 -8.49 9.35 16.82
C ARG A 379 -8.41 8.51 15.56
N MET A 380 -7.71 7.38 15.65
CA MET A 380 -7.58 6.45 14.52
C MET A 380 -8.88 5.68 14.34
N GLU A 381 -9.28 5.53 13.07
CA GLU A 381 -10.35 4.65 12.64
C GLU A 381 -9.75 3.43 11.94
N LEU A 382 -10.28 2.24 12.20
CA LEU A 382 -9.94 1.01 11.48
C LEU A 382 -11.25 0.35 11.02
N PRO A 383 -11.87 0.83 9.92
CA PRO A 383 -13.20 0.37 9.49
C PRO A 383 -13.23 -1.12 9.16
N GLY A 384 -14.10 -1.86 9.83
CA GLY A 384 -14.15 -3.32 9.67
C GLY A 384 -13.07 -4.06 10.46
N TYR A 385 -12.45 -3.42 11.46
CA TYR A 385 -11.58 -4.08 12.43
C TYR A 385 -12.17 -5.41 12.92
N ASN A 386 -11.36 -6.46 12.84
CA ASN A 386 -11.62 -7.75 13.47
C ASN A 386 -12.98 -8.38 13.09
N SER A 387 -13.33 -8.32 11.80
CA SER A 387 -14.67 -8.65 11.30
C SER A 387 -14.75 -9.88 10.39
N MET A 388 -13.63 -10.35 9.84
CA MET A 388 -13.59 -11.40 8.82
C MET A 388 -12.73 -12.60 9.22
N ASP A 389 -13.28 -13.79 9.05
CA ASP A 389 -12.51 -15.03 9.16
C ASP A 389 -11.69 -15.23 7.87
N PRO A 390 -10.43 -15.71 7.93
CA PRO A 390 -9.67 -16.05 6.74
C PRO A 390 -10.35 -17.14 5.91
N TYR A 391 -10.23 -17.07 4.59
CA TYR A 391 -10.74 -18.09 3.67
C TYR A 391 -9.84 -18.21 2.42
N VAL A 392 -10.02 -19.27 1.64
CA VAL A 392 -9.17 -19.59 0.49
C VAL A 392 -9.28 -18.52 -0.61
N HIS A 393 -8.16 -18.15 -1.23
CA HIS A 393 -8.07 -17.14 -2.30
C HIS A 393 -8.62 -15.76 -1.91
N MET A 394 -8.59 -15.43 -0.62
CA MET A 394 -9.01 -14.13 -0.10
C MET A 394 -8.14 -13.00 -0.68
N ASN A 395 -8.77 -11.89 -1.07
CA ASN A 395 -8.13 -10.70 -1.64
C ASN A 395 -7.53 -10.86 -3.04
N GLU A 396 -7.80 -11.95 -3.77
CA GLU A 396 -7.28 -12.07 -5.14
C GLU A 396 -8.18 -11.40 -6.19
N ARG A 397 -9.39 -10.96 -5.80
CA ARG A 397 -10.45 -10.45 -6.71
C ARG A 397 -11.31 -9.33 -6.10
N CYS A 398 -10.82 -8.59 -5.09
CA CYS A 398 -11.60 -7.58 -4.41
C CYS A 398 -11.54 -6.19 -5.08
N PRO A 399 -12.70 -5.57 -5.39
CA PRO A 399 -12.72 -4.15 -5.68
C PRO A 399 -12.48 -3.31 -4.41
N SER A 400 -11.84 -2.16 -4.57
CA SER A 400 -11.50 -1.21 -3.50
C SER A 400 -11.98 0.23 -3.78
N MET A 401 -13.12 0.40 -4.47
CA MET A 401 -13.58 1.75 -4.84
C MET A 401 -14.01 2.62 -3.63
N PRO A 402 -13.47 3.84 -3.49
CA PRO A 402 -13.97 4.84 -2.55
C PRO A 402 -15.38 5.34 -2.91
N PRO A 403 -16.09 5.97 -1.96
CA PRO A 403 -15.71 6.10 -0.54
C PRO A 403 -16.16 4.90 0.31
N LYS A 404 -16.91 3.95 -0.27
CA LYS A 404 -17.53 2.86 0.49
C LYS A 404 -16.64 1.64 0.65
N TYR A 405 -15.68 1.46 -0.25
CA TYR A 405 -14.77 0.31 -0.26
C TYR A 405 -15.52 -1.01 -0.11
N PHE A 406 -16.59 -1.14 -0.90
CA PHE A 406 -17.49 -2.29 -0.84
C PHE A 406 -16.73 -3.57 -1.19
N ARG A 407 -16.79 -4.54 -0.30
CA ARG A 407 -16.19 -5.87 -0.48
C ARG A 407 -17.29 -6.88 -0.81
N PRO A 408 -17.35 -7.41 -2.05
CA PRO A 408 -18.23 -8.53 -2.39
C PRO A 408 -17.95 -9.77 -1.55
N GLN A 409 -18.96 -10.62 -1.38
CA GLN A 409 -18.78 -11.88 -0.68
C GLN A 409 -17.83 -12.80 -1.46
N ASN A 410 -16.81 -13.34 -0.79
CA ASN A 410 -15.81 -14.21 -1.38
C ASN A 410 -15.10 -13.60 -2.61
N CYS A 411 -14.83 -12.28 -2.57
CA CYS A 411 -13.55 -11.81 -3.13
C CYS A 411 -12.44 -12.26 -2.15
#